data_AF-A0A530QKT5-F1
#
_entry.id   AF-A0A530QKT5-F1
#
_cell.length_a   1.000
_cell.length_b   1.000
_cell.length_c   1.000
_cell.angle_alpha   90.00
_cell.angle_beta   90.00
_cell.angle_gamma   90.00
#
_symmetry.space_group_name_H-M   'P 1'
#
loop_
_entity.id
_entity.type
_entity.pdbx_description
1 polymer ?
#
loop_
_entity_poly.entity_id
_entity_poly.type
_entity_poly.pdbx_seq_one_letter_code
_entity_poly.pdbx_strand_id
1 'polypeptide(L)'
;MNWSLAFEPLISWPLLGLVLAPLLLLALVGLWFRQRGAVFRLAGLLALGAALLNPVFLDEEREALKSVVAVVVDRSQSQDIGERTKQTDEALAGLQQR
;
A
#
# COMPACT_ATOMS: atom_id res chain seq x y z
N MET A 1 6.09 -14.30 2.36
CA MET A 1 7.03 -13.24 1.93
C MET A 1 6.16 -12.12 1.38
N ASN A 2 5.93 -11.08 2.18
CA ASN A 2 5.07 -9.95 1.82
C ASN A 2 5.97 -8.74 1.54
N TRP A 3 6.63 -8.75 0.37
CA TRP A 3 7.44 -7.62 -0.06
C TRP A 3 6.57 -6.59 -0.76
N SER A 4 6.74 -5.32 -0.42
CA SER A 4 6.10 -4.21 -1.12
C SER A 4 7.09 -3.07 -1.36
N LEU A 5 6.87 -2.32 -2.44
CA LEU A 5 7.63 -1.12 -2.76
C LEU A 5 6.68 0.07 -2.64
N ALA A 6 6.94 0.93 -1.66
CA ALA A 6 6.23 2.18 -1.47
C ALA A 6 7.07 3.35 -1.98
N PHE A 7 6.41 4.42 -2.41
CA PHE A 7 7.05 5.69 -2.73
C PHE A 7 6.51 6.74 -1.78
N GLU A 8 7.38 7.29 -0.94
CA GLU A 8 7.02 8.24 0.11
C GLU A 8 7.78 9.56 -0.09
N PRO A 9 7.41 10.38 -1.08
CA PRO A 9 8.20 11.56 -1.44
C PRO A 9 8.42 12.51 -0.27
N LEU A 10 9.64 13.07 -0.18
CA LEU A 10 10.02 14.01 0.87
C LEU A 10 9.27 15.35 0.80
N ILE A 11 8.67 15.64 -0.36
CA ILE A 11 7.83 16.82 -0.63
C ILE A 11 6.56 16.37 -1.34
N SER A 12 5.52 17.21 -1.34
CA SER A 12 4.25 16.86 -1.98
C SER A 12 4.43 16.56 -3.48
N TRP A 13 3.62 15.63 -4.00
CA TRP A 13 3.63 15.24 -5.42
C TRP A 13 3.57 16.42 -6.40
N PRO A 14 2.71 17.45 -6.19
CA PRO A 14 2.68 18.61 -7.08
C PRO A 14 4.00 19.40 -7.08
N LEU A 15 4.63 19.59 -5.92
CA LEU A 15 5.90 20.31 -5.82
C LEU A 15 7.05 19.53 -6.46
N LEU A 16 7.06 18.20 -6.27
CA LEU A 16 8.03 17.32 -6.91
C LEU A 16 7.92 17.39 -8.45
N GLY A 17 6.70 17.33 -8.98
CA GLY A 17 6.45 17.51 -10.40
C GLY A 17 6.86 18.90 -10.91
N LEU A 18 6.51 19.95 -10.17
CA LEU A 18 6.84 21.34 -10.53
C LEU A 18 8.35 21.58 -10.65
N VAL A 19 9.15 20.95 -9.79
CA VAL A 19 10.62 21.09 -9.81
C VAL A 19 11.27 20.13 -10.81
N LEU A 20 10.92 18.84 -10.78
CA LEU A 20 11.63 17.84 -11.58
C LEU A 20 11.26 17.87 -13.06
N ALA A 21 10.02 18.19 -13.42
CA ALA A 21 9.59 18.20 -14.82
C ALA A 21 10.37 19.20 -15.71
N PRO A 22 10.50 20.50 -15.36
CA PRO A 22 11.29 21.42 -16.17
C PRO A 22 12.78 21.07 -16.19
N LEU A 23 13.34 20.61 -15.07
CA LEU A 23 14.73 20.17 -15.00
C LEU A 23 15.00 18.96 -15.92
N LEU A 24 14.07 18.00 -15.94
CA LEU A 24 14.16 16.83 -16.81
C LEU A 24 14.10 17.24 -18.28
N LEU A 25 13.20 18.16 -18.64
CA LEU A 25 13.10 18.68 -20.00
C LEU A 25 14.40 19.37 -20.44
N LEU A 26 15.00 20.21 -19.58
CA LEU A 26 16.28 20.86 -19.86
C LEU A 26 17.43 19.84 -19.98
N ALA A 27 17.47 18.81 -19.12
CA ALA A 27 18.46 17.75 -19.18
C ALA A 27 18.36 16.95 -20.50
N LEU A 28 17.14 16.63 -20.94
CA LEU A 28 16.88 15.94 -22.20
C LEU A 28 17.26 16.79 -23.41
N VAL A 29 16.94 18.09 -23.39
CA VAL A 29 17.37 19.03 -24.44
C VAL A 29 18.89 19.13 -24.50
N GLY A 30 19.58 19.22 -23.36
CA GLY A 30 21.03 19.21 -23.30
C GLY A 30 21.65 17.92 -23.83
N LEU A 31 21.01 16.78 -23.59
CA LEU A 31 21.41 15.48 -24.13
C LEU A 31 21.21 15.43 -25.65
N TRP A 32 20.07 15.91 -26.15
CA TRP A 32 19.75 16.00 -27.58
C TRP A 32 20.78 16.83 -28.35
N PHE A 33 21.14 18.00 -27.82
CA PHE A 33 22.19 18.85 -28.40
C PHE A 33 23.61 18.41 -28.05
N ARG A 34 23.80 17.25 -27.40
CA ARG A 34 25.10 16.66 -27.06
C ARG A 34 26.02 17.62 -26.30
N GLN A 35 25.44 18.42 -25.41
CA GLN A 35 26.19 19.36 -24.59
C GLN A 35 27.21 18.62 -23.71
N ARG A 36 28.39 19.19 -23.55
CA ARG A 36 29.43 18.61 -22.69
C ARG A 36 28.87 18.44 -21.26
N GLY A 37 28.99 17.23 -20.72
CA GLY A 37 28.49 16.87 -19.39
C GLY A 37 26.97 16.61 -19.31
N ALA A 38 26.23 16.58 -20.43
CA ALA A 38 24.78 16.32 -20.41
C ALA A 38 24.41 14.99 -19.72
N VAL A 39 25.19 13.93 -19.97
CA VAL A 39 24.99 12.62 -19.32
C VAL A 39 25.13 12.72 -17.80
N PHE A 40 26.17 13.40 -17.30
CA PHE A 40 26.38 13.59 -15.86
C PHE A 40 25.28 14.44 -15.22
N ARG A 41 24.78 15.48 -15.93
CA ARG A 41 23.63 16.28 -15.44
C ARG A 41 22.36 15.44 -15.35
N LEU A 42 22.08 14.61 -16.36
CA LEU A 42 20.93 13.71 -16.33
C LEU A 42 21.06 12.68 -15.20
N ALA A 43 22.22 12.05 -15.06
CA ALA A 43 22.49 11.10 -13.98
C ALA A 43 22.31 11.73 -12.60
N GLY A 44 22.83 12.95 -12.40
CA GLY A 44 22.64 13.72 -11.17
C GLY A 44 21.17 14.06 -10.90
N LEU A 45 20.43 14.45 -11.94
CA LEU A 45 18.98 14.70 -11.82
C LEU A 45 18.20 13.43 -11.45
N LEU A 46 18.55 12.28 -12.03
CA LEU A 46 17.94 11.00 -11.70
C LEU A 46 18.26 10.58 -10.26
N ALA A 47 19.50 10.78 -9.81
CA ALA A 47 19.89 10.52 -8.42
C ALA A 47 19.12 11.42 -7.43
N LEU A 48 19.01 12.72 -7.74
CA LEU A 48 18.21 13.67 -6.96
C LEU A 48 16.73 13.26 -6.96
N GLY A 49 16.17 12.92 -8.12
CA GLY A 49 14.78 12.49 -8.25
C GLY A 49 14.48 11.23 -7.45
N ALA A 50 15.37 10.23 -7.49
CA ALA A 50 15.25 9.01 -6.69
C ALA A 50 15.31 9.31 -5.18
N ALA A 51 16.23 10.18 -4.76
CA ALA A 51 16.31 10.61 -3.36
C ALA A 51 15.04 11.33 -2.89
N LEU A 52 14.46 12.19 -3.74
CA LEU A 52 13.22 12.92 -3.41
C LEU A 52 11.97 12.04 -3.45
N LEU A 53 11.92 11.05 -4.35
CA LEU A 53 10.83 10.07 -4.43
C LEU A 53 10.83 9.11 -3.24
N ASN A 54 11.99 8.89 -2.62
CA ASN A 54 12.17 8.07 -1.43
C ASN A 54 11.48 6.70 -1.55
N PRO A 55 11.98 5.80 -2.43
CA PRO A 55 11.45 4.45 -2.55
C PRO A 55 11.79 3.65 -1.28
N VAL A 56 10.76 3.09 -0.64
CA VAL A 56 10.88 2.28 0.57
C VAL A 56 10.57 0.83 0.22
N PHE A 57 11.54 -0.05 0.43
CA PHE A 57 11.34 -1.49 0.32
C PHE A 57 10.88 -2.02 1.68
N LEU A 58 9.62 -2.45 1.77
CA LEU A 58 9.04 -2.98 2.99
C LEU A 58 9.01 -4.50 2.94
N ASP A 59 9.58 -5.12 3.97
CA ASP A 59 9.36 -6.53 4.28
C ASP A 59 8.44 -6.62 5.50
N GLU A 60 7.17 -6.97 5.26
CA GLU A 60 6.19 -7.12 6.33
C GLU A 60 6.21 -8.54 6.89
N GLU A 61 6.85 -8.72 8.05
CA GLU A 61 6.68 -9.92 8.87
C GLU A 61 5.33 -9.86 9.61
N ARG A 62 4.31 -10.47 9.00
CA ARG A 62 2.99 -10.64 9.63
C ARG A 62 2.92 -11.98 10.33
N GLU A 63 3.09 -12.00 11.66
CA GLU A 63 2.60 -13.12 12.46
C GLU A 63 1.06 -13.08 12.48
N ALA A 64 0.42 -14.18 12.10
CA ALA A 64 -1.03 -14.31 12.24
C ALA A 64 -1.39 -14.36 13.73
N LEU A 65 -1.73 -13.19 14.29
CA LEU A 65 -2.20 -13.09 15.66
C LEU A 65 -3.50 -13.88 15.81
N LYS A 66 -3.60 -14.68 16.88
CA LYS A 66 -4.83 -15.40 17.22
C LYS A 66 -5.93 -14.38 17.54
N SER A 67 -6.88 -14.22 16.64
CA SER A 67 -8.06 -13.40 16.85
C SER A 67 -9.05 -14.13 17.74
N VAL A 68 -9.51 -13.49 18.82
CA VAL A 68 -10.62 -13.97 19.66
C VAL A 68 -11.85 -13.13 19.32
N VAL A 69 -12.92 -13.77 18.85
CA VAL A 69 -14.18 -13.11 18.54
C VAL A 69 -15.24 -13.58 19.53
N ALA A 70 -15.89 -12.64 20.21
CA ALA A 70 -17.02 -12.95 21.08
C ALA A 70 -18.26 -13.21 20.21
N VAL A 71 -18.88 -14.37 20.39
CA VAL A 71 -20.14 -14.73 19.71
C VAL A 71 -21.23 -14.81 20.76
N VAL A 72 -22.29 -14.02 20.59
CA VAL A 72 -23.48 -14.05 21.44
C VAL A 72 -24.61 -14.68 20.66
N VAL A 73 -25.26 -15.68 21.25
CA VAL A 73 -26.39 -16.37 20.64
C VAL A 73 -27.65 -15.96 21.39
N ASP A 74 -28.60 -15.35 20.68
CA ASP A 74 -29.90 -15.03 21.25
C ASP A 74 -30.69 -16.32 21.51
N ARG A 75 -31.24 -16.45 22.72
CA ARG A 75 -32.09 -17.56 23.18
C ARG A 75 -33.43 -17.05 23.71
N SER A 76 -33.88 -15.89 23.23
CA SER A 76 -35.21 -15.35 23.53
C SER A 76 -36.32 -16.24 22.97
N GLN A 77 -37.54 -16.15 23.53
CA GLN A 77 -38.72 -16.90 23.05
C GLN A 77 -39.04 -16.67 21.56
N SER A 78 -38.59 -15.56 20.98
CA SER A 78 -38.78 -15.27 19.56
C SER A 78 -37.97 -16.21 18.63
N GLN A 79 -36.98 -16.93 19.18
CA GLN A 79 -36.19 -17.93 18.47
C GLN A 79 -36.92 -19.28 18.34
N ASP A 80 -37.92 -19.55 19.18
CA ASP A 80 -38.70 -20.80 19.11
C ASP A 80 -39.67 -20.83 17.91
N ILE A 81 -39.75 -19.74 17.14
CA ILE A 81 -40.62 -19.63 15.97
C ILE A 81 -39.99 -20.35 14.77
N GLY A 82 -40.59 -21.48 14.39
CA GLY A 82 -40.16 -22.27 13.23
C GLY A 82 -38.76 -22.85 13.42
N GLU A 83 -37.89 -22.66 12.42
CA GLU A 83 -36.56 -23.28 12.39
C GLU A 83 -35.43 -22.35 12.88
N ARG A 84 -35.75 -21.20 13.49
CA ARG A 84 -34.75 -20.15 13.81
C ARG A 84 -33.67 -20.61 14.79
N THR A 85 -34.05 -21.30 15.87
CA THR A 85 -33.08 -21.89 16.80
C THR A 85 -32.11 -22.83 16.09
N LYS A 86 -32.64 -23.72 15.24
CA LYS A 86 -31.83 -24.68 14.47
C LYS A 86 -30.89 -23.98 13.49
N GLN A 87 -31.36 -22.98 12.76
CA GLN A 87 -30.54 -22.18 11.84
C GLN A 87 -29.41 -21.45 12.58
N THR A 88 -29.70 -20.90 13.76
CA THR A 88 -28.72 -20.19 14.57
C THR A 88 -27.65 -21.15 15.13
N ASP A 89 -28.06 -22.36 15.51
CA ASP A 89 -27.15 -23.42 15.98
C ASP A 89 -26.24 -23.94 14.85
N GLU A 90 -26.79 -24.15 13.65
CA GLU A 90 -26.02 -24.53 12.48
C GLU A 90 -25.01 -23.44 12.08
N ALA A 91 -25.41 -22.16 12.15
CA ALA A 91 -24.51 -21.04 11.92
C ALA A 91 -23.38 -20.98 12.96
N LEU A 92 -23.69 -21.16 14.24
CA LEU A 92 -22.69 -21.22 15.31
C LEU A 92 -21.70 -22.37 15.09
N ALA A 93 -22.19 -23.56 14.76
CA ALA A 93 -21.35 -24.72 14.47
C ALA A 93 -20.44 -24.47 13.26
N GLY A 94 -20.97 -23.81 12.21
CA GLY A 94 -20.19 -23.41 11.05
C GLY A 94 -19.10 -22.37 11.37
N LEU A 95 -19.34 -21.48 12.34
CA LEU A 95 -18.33 -20.52 12.82
C LEU A 95 -17.23 -21.20 13.67
N GLN A 96 -17.56 -22.24 14.43
CA GLN A 96 -16.60 -22.97 15.27
C GLN A 96 -15.64 -23.89 14.48
N GLN A 97 -16.01 -24.27 13.25
CA GLN A 97 -15.20 -25.16 12.40
C GLN A 97 -14.17 -24.43 11.53
N ARG A 98 -14.17 -23.09 11.53
CA ARG A 98 -13.25 -22.24 10.73
C ARG A 98 -12.11 -21.71 11.59
#